data_AF-A0A949MS17-F1
#
_entry.id   AF-A0A949MS17-F1
#
_cell.length_a   1.000
_cell.length_b   1.000
_cell.length_c   1.000
_cell.angle_alpha   90.00
_cell.angle_beta   90.00
_cell.angle_gamma   90.00
#
_symmetry.space_group_name_H-M   'P 1'
#
loop_
_entity.id
_entity.type
_entity.pdbx_description
1 polymer ?
#
loop_
_entity_poly.entity_id
_entity_poly.type
_entity_poly.pdbx_seq_one_letter_code
_entity_poly.pdbx_strand_id
1 'polypeptide(L)' 'METVQSSSKVQKIRDDAEGFRVSFSGHSGYFRVAKTPETRGIREKIIKAHTDGAEITFDYDRNLTIINVL' A
#
# COMPACT_ATOMS: atom_id res chain seq x y z
N MET A 1 -4.27 18.10 -2.02
CA MET A 1 -3.60 16.95 -2.68
C MET A 1 -4.69 16.07 -3.23
N GLU A 2 -4.69 15.72 -4.51
CA GLU A 2 -5.73 14.84 -5.07
C GLU A 2 -5.38 13.38 -4.70
N THR A 3 -6.32 12.71 -4.03
CA THR A 3 -6.19 11.32 -3.60
C THR A 3 -7.16 10.45 -4.38
N VAL A 4 -6.69 9.31 -4.85
CA VAL A 4 -7.50 8.30 -5.55
C VAL A 4 -7.67 7.10 -4.64
N GLN A 5 -8.90 6.62 -4.51
CA GLN A 5 -9.22 5.43 -3.74
C GLN A 5 -9.27 4.20 -4.65
N SER A 6 -8.76 3.07 -4.18
CA SER A 6 -8.90 1.78 -4.87
C SER A 6 -8.97 0.61 -3.89
N SER A 7 -9.55 -0.50 -4.34
CA SER A 7 -9.66 -1.74 -3.57
C SER A 7 -9.02 -2.88 -4.35
N SER A 8 -8.09 -3.58 -3.71
CA SER A 8 -7.43 -4.73 -4.32
C SER A 8 -6.68 -5.60 -3.30
N LYS A 9 -6.43 -6.85 -3.68
CA LYS A 9 -5.54 -7.77 -2.96
C LYS A 9 -4.06 -7.44 -3.17
N VAL A 10 -3.27 -7.56 -2.11
CA VAL A 10 -1.82 -7.38 -2.13
C VAL A 10 -1.15 -8.61 -2.75
N GLN A 11 -0.42 -8.45 -3.85
CA GLN A 11 0.27 -9.55 -4.53
C GLN A 11 1.72 -9.71 -4.10
N LYS A 12 2.45 -8.60 -4.02
CA LYS A 12 3.89 -8.61 -3.73
C LYS A 12 4.23 -7.43 -2.85
N ILE A 13 5.12 -7.69 -1.91
CA ILE A 13 5.69 -6.70 -1.02
C ILE A 13 7.20 -6.72 -1.20
N ARG A 14 7.80 -5.53 -1.34
CA ARG A 14 9.25 -5.33 -1.34
C ARG A 14 9.59 -4.28 -0.30
N ASP A 15 10.51 -4.61 0.60
CA ASP A 15 11.07 -3.65 1.54
C ASP A 15 12.34 -3.05 0.91
N ASP A 16 12.54 -1.74 1.09
CA ASP A 16 13.74 -1.04 0.65
C ASP A 16 14.19 -0.04 1.73
N ALA A 17 15.37 0.56 1.57
CA ALA A 17 15.92 1.48 2.56
C ALA A 17 14.99 2.68 2.84
N GLU A 18 14.29 3.15 1.80
CA GLU A 18 13.43 4.34 1.85
C GLU A 18 11.98 4.04 2.25
N GLY A 19 11.54 2.78 2.25
CA GLY A 19 10.12 2.47 2.40
C GLY A 19 9.68 1.07 2.01
N PHE A 20 8.37 0.96 1.84
CA PHE A 20 7.68 -0.23 1.41
C PHE A 20 7.21 -0.04 -0.04
N ARG A 21 7.35 -1.07 -0.87
CA ARG A 21 6.78 -1.13 -2.21
C ARG A 21 5.80 -2.27 -2.31
N VAL A 22 4.58 -1.97 -2.74
CA VAL A 22 3.45 -2.90 -2.71
C VAL A 22 2.82 -2.99 -4.09
N SER A 23 2.62 -4.20 -4.57
CA SER A 23 1.91 -4.49 -5.82
C SER A 23 0.51 -4.98 -5.49
N PHE A 24 -0.48 -4.52 -6.24
CA PHE A 24 -1.89 -4.88 -6.10
C PHE A 24 -2.38 -5.64 -7.33
N SER A 25 -3.32 -6.56 -7.13
CA SER A 25 -3.97 -7.30 -8.21
C SER A 25 -4.81 -6.34 -9.08
N GLY A 26 -4.56 -6.30 -10.38
CA GLY A 26 -5.29 -5.37 -11.28
C GLY A 26 -4.69 -3.97 -11.37
N HIS A 27 -3.58 -3.71 -10.69
CA HIS A 27 -2.77 -2.49 -10.88
C HIS A 27 -1.41 -2.84 -11.47
N SER A 28 -0.96 -2.05 -12.43
CA SER A 28 0.39 -2.19 -12.99
C SER A 28 1.37 -1.35 -12.17
N GLY A 29 2.39 -1.98 -11.62
CA GLY A 29 3.49 -1.31 -10.91
C GLY A 29 3.47 -1.49 -9.39
N TYR A 30 4.23 -0.63 -8.71
CA TYR A 30 4.42 -0.66 -7.27
C TYR A 30 4.01 0.67 -6.65
N PHE A 31 3.16 0.58 -5.64
CA PHE A 31 2.78 1.67 -4.76
C PHE A 31 3.78 1.79 -3.63
N ARG A 32 4.06 3.02 -3.18
CA ARG A 32 5.02 3.31 -2.12
C ARG A 32 4.31 3.55 -0.81
N VAL A 33 4.86 3.03 0.28
CA VAL A 33 4.52 3.44 1.65
C VAL A 33 5.80 4.00 2.25
N ALA A 34 5.79 5.27 2.66
CA ALA A 34 6.95 5.88 3.28
C ALA A 34 7.33 5.13 4.58
N LYS A 35 8.60 5.14 4.98
CA LYS A 35 9.06 4.56 6.26
C LYS A 35 9.01 5.61 7.38
N THR A 36 7.82 6.05 7.76
CA THR A 36 7.63 7.02 8.85
C THR A 36 6.81 6.40 10.00
N PRO A 37 6.88 6.96 11.22
CA PRO A 37 6.03 6.50 12.32
C PRO A 37 4.54 6.56 12.00
N GLU A 38 4.12 7.56 11.22
CA GLU A 38 2.72 7.79 10.81
C GLU A 38 2.19 6.69 9.87
N THR A 39 3.06 6.14 9.02
CA THR A 39 2.69 5.09 8.05
C THR A 39 2.93 3.67 8.60
N ARG A 40 3.38 3.53 9.84
CA ARG A 40 3.59 2.22 10.48
C ARG A 40 2.30 1.38 10.47
N GLY A 41 1.18 1.98 10.84
CA GLY A 41 -0.13 1.30 10.84
C GLY A 41 -0.57 0.86 9.44
N ILE A 42 -0.28 1.66 8.41
CA ILE A 42 -0.54 1.32 7.01
C ILE A 42 0.25 0.07 6.61
N ARG A 43 1.54 0.01 6.97
CA ARG A 43 2.40 -1.13 6.69
C ARG A 43 1.88 -2.41 7.34
N GLU A 44 1.48 -2.35 8.61
CA GLU A 44 0.93 -3.50 9.34
C GLU A 44 -0.36 -4.00 8.69
N LYS A 45 -1.28 -3.10 8.30
CA LYS A 45 -2.51 -3.47 7.58
C LYS A 45 -2.22 -4.16 6.24
N ILE A 46 -1.28 -3.64 5.45
CA ILE A 46 -0.91 -4.22 4.15
C ILE A 46 -0.28 -5.60 4.31
N ILE A 47 0.63 -5.77 5.27
CA ILE A 47 1.26 -7.07 5.56
C ILE A 47 0.19 -8.07 5.99
N LYS A 48 -0.70 -7.67 6.90
CA LYS A 48 -1.80 -8.52 7.36
C LYS A 48 -2.69 -8.95 6.20
N ALA A 49 -3.10 -8.02 5.34
CA ALA A 49 -3.91 -8.32 4.17
C ALA A 49 -3.22 -9.27 3.17
N HIS A 50 -1.91 -9.11 2.99
CA HIS A 50 -1.12 -10.02 2.15
C HIS A 50 -1.10 -11.43 2.72
N THR A 51 -0.87 -11.58 4.02
CA THR A 51 -0.87 -12.87 4.72
C THR A 51 -2.25 -13.54 4.72
N ASP A 52 -3.31 -12.76 4.97
CA ASP A 52 -4.69 -13.23 5.04
C ASP A 52 -5.32 -13.46 3.64
N GLY A 53 -4.63 -13.06 2.55
CA GLY A 53 -5.18 -13.10 1.18
C GLY A 53 -6.39 -12.18 0.98
N ALA A 54 -6.55 -11.18 1.85
CA ALA A 54 -7.69 -10.28 1.91
C ALA A 54 -7.57 -9.13 0.89
N GLU A 55 -8.72 -8.65 0.44
CA GLU A 55 -8.80 -7.39 -0.30
C GLU A 55 -8.77 -6.21 0.68
N ILE A 56 -7.99 -5.18 0.35
CA ILE A 56 -7.95 -3.93 1.12
C ILE A 56 -8.33 -2.75 0.27
N THR A 57 -8.96 -1.77 0.90
CA THR A 57 -9.21 -0.46 0.31
C THR A 57 -8.14 0.51 0.77
N PHE A 58 -7.54 1.23 -0.17
CA PHE A 58 -6.44 2.14 0.09
C PHE A 58 -6.55 3.41 -0.74
N ASP A 59 -6.07 4.50 -0.16
CA ASP A 59 -6.01 5.82 -0.78
C ASP A 59 -4.57 6.11 -1.17
N TYR A 60 -4.35 6.58 -2.40
CA TYR A 60 -3.02 6.91 -2.90
C TYR A 60 -3.00 8.21 -3.68
N ASP A 61 -1.83 8.83 -3.77
CA ASP A 61 -1.63 10.07 -4.51
C ASP A 61 -1.16 9.82 -5.96
N ARG A 62 -1.07 10.87 -6.78
CA ARG A 62 -0.60 10.78 -8.17
C ARG A 62 0.82 10.18 -8.33
N ASN A 63 1.64 10.19 -7.27
CA ASN A 63 2.96 9.54 -7.23
C ASN A 63 2.91 8.06 -6.78
N LEU A 64 1.72 7.46 -6.70
CA LEU A 64 1.48 6.10 -6.21
C LEU A 64 1.90 5.89 -4.75
N THR A 65 1.90 6.94 -3.92
CA THR A 65 2.15 6.80 -2.49
C THR A 65 0.84 6.50 -1.79
N ILE A 66 0.79 5.41 -1.04
CA ILE A 66 -0.36 5.06 -0.20
C ILE A 66 -0.35 6.00 1.00
N ILE A 67 -1.42 6.75 1.14
CA ILE A 67 -1.63 7.71 2.22
C ILE A 67 -2.45 7.09 3.34
N ASN A 68 -3.35 6.17 3.02
CA ASN A 68 -4.24 5.54 3.99
C ASN A 68 -4.70 4.15 3.52
N VAL A 69 -5.04 3.29 4.48
CA VAL A 69 -5.66 1.98 4.24
C VAL A 69 -6.83 1.87 5.21
N LEU A 70 -8.02 1.62 4.66
CA LEU A 70 -9.27 1.50 5.43
C LEU A 70 -9.39 0.08 5.98
#